data_AF-A0A8J5CTT5-F1
#
_entry.id   AF-A0A8J5CTT5-F1
#
_cell.length_a   1.000
_cell.length_b   1.000
_cell.length_c   1.000
_cell.angle_alpha   90.00
_cell.angle_beta   90.00
_cell.angle_gamma   90.00
#
_symmetry.space_group_name_H-M   'P 1'
#
loop_
_entity.id
_entity.type
_entity.pdbx_description
1 polymer ?
#
loop_
_entity_poly.entity_id
_entity_poly.type
_entity_poly.pdbx_seq_one_letter_code
_entity_poly.pdbx_strand_id
1 'polypeptide(L)'
;MVDRMTKVWTNFAKYGDPTPDVVSDTRDEWEGEIEKWLPYDLVNQNYMLVQDNFTMSLDFTTRWNYHSNRSTEEPTTTPMPDMVGRDSYNDMKLAKENFQIATGVLGALTACCVILFVIVYVRKRRKLNTIV
;
A
#
# COMPACT_ATOMS: atom_id res chain seq x y z
N MET A 1 0.96 6.85 -14.82
CA MET A 1 -0.31 6.94 -14.06
C MET A 1 -0.78 8.39 -13.89
N VAL A 2 0.06 9.29 -13.35
CA VAL A 2 -0.29 10.71 -13.15
C VAL A 2 -0.78 11.38 -14.43
N ASP A 3 -0.04 11.28 -15.53
CA ASP A 3 -0.41 11.94 -16.79
C ASP A 3 -1.77 11.47 -17.34
N ARG A 4 -2.04 10.16 -17.26
CA ARG A 4 -3.32 9.55 -17.65
C ARG A 4 -4.46 10.11 -16.80
N MET A 5 -4.30 10.13 -15.48
CA MET A 5 -5.33 10.62 -14.56
C MET A 5 -5.57 12.14 -14.73
N THR A 6 -4.51 12.93 -14.87
CA THR A 6 -4.60 14.37 -15.09
C THR A 6 -5.28 14.68 -16.42
N LYS A 7 -5.00 13.92 -17.49
CA LYS A 7 -5.67 14.06 -18.78
C LYS A 7 -7.18 13.78 -18.67
N VAL A 8 -7.55 12.67 -18.04
CA VAL A 8 -8.96 12.27 -17.85
C VAL A 8 -9.74 13.31 -17.04
N TRP A 9 -9.16 13.83 -15.95
CA TRP A 9 -9.77 14.93 -15.19
C TRP A 9 -9.86 16.24 -15.96
N THR A 10 -8.82 16.58 -16.73
CA THR A 10 -8.81 17.81 -17.55
C THR A 10 -9.88 17.74 -18.64
N ASN A 11 -10.05 16.58 -19.27
CA ASN A 11 -11.11 16.35 -20.25
C ASN A 11 -12.48 16.48 -19.62
N PHE A 12 -12.70 15.86 -18.46
CA PHE A 12 -13.95 16.01 -17.71
C PHE A 12 -14.25 17.48 -17.39
N ALA A 13 -13.26 18.25 -16.95
CA ALA A 13 -13.44 19.68 -16.65
C ALA A 13 -13.75 20.53 -17.90
N LYS A 14 -13.19 20.17 -19.07
CA LYS A 14 -13.39 20.91 -20.33
C LYS A 14 -14.69 20.55 -21.04
N TYR A 15 -15.06 19.26 -21.06
CA TYR A 15 -16.09 18.72 -21.93
C TYR A 15 -17.25 18.05 -21.18
N GLY A 16 -17.11 17.79 -19.88
CA GLY A 16 -18.04 16.97 -19.11
C GLY A 16 -17.94 15.47 -19.37
N ASP A 17 -17.12 15.04 -20.33
CA ASP A 17 -16.79 13.65 -20.64
C ASP A 17 -15.30 13.41 -20.35
N PRO A 18 -14.93 12.45 -19.48
CA PRO A 18 -13.53 12.13 -19.19
C PRO A 18 -12.76 11.57 -20.41
N THR A 19 -13.48 10.98 -21.36
CA THR A 19 -12.96 10.28 -22.54
C THR A 19 -13.78 10.66 -23.79
N PRO A 20 -13.75 11.93 -24.25
CA PRO A 20 -14.58 12.40 -25.35
C PRO A 20 -14.26 11.67 -26.66
N ASP A 21 -15.30 11.34 -27.45
CA ASP A 21 -15.15 10.46 -28.64
C ASP A 21 -14.34 11.09 -29.77
N VAL A 22 -14.43 12.41 -29.97
CA VAL A 22 -13.63 13.14 -30.96
C VAL A 22 -13.56 14.60 -30.52
N VAL A 23 -12.35 15.14 -30.33
CA VAL A 23 -12.16 16.59 -30.26
C VAL A 23 -12.21 17.08 -31.71
N SER A 24 -13.32 17.71 -32.10
CA SER A 24 -13.41 18.36 -33.40
C SER A 24 -12.35 19.47 -33.52
N ASP A 25 -11.56 19.37 -34.59
CA ASP A 25 -10.72 20.40 -35.21
C ASP A 25 -9.28 20.66 -34.70
N THR A 26 -8.79 19.91 -33.71
CA THR A 26 -7.36 19.95 -33.36
C THR A 26 -6.86 18.56 -33.04
N ARG A 27 -6.09 17.99 -33.99
CA ARG A 27 -4.93 17.07 -33.96
C ARG A 27 -4.58 16.18 -32.75
N ASP A 28 -5.37 16.15 -31.69
CA ASP A 28 -5.29 15.28 -30.54
C ASP A 28 -6.55 14.41 -30.55
N GLU A 29 -6.70 13.62 -31.61
CA GLU A 29 -7.64 12.50 -31.60
C GLU A 29 -7.39 11.71 -30.32
N TRP A 30 -8.45 11.39 -29.59
CA TRP A 30 -8.36 10.44 -28.49
C TRP A 30 -8.08 9.06 -29.09
N GLU A 31 -6.84 8.82 -29.54
CA GLU A 31 -6.27 7.49 -29.79
C GLU A 31 -5.84 6.87 -28.46
N GLY A 32 -6.69 7.00 -27.44
CA GLY A 32 -6.31 6.83 -26.06
C GLY A 32 -6.14 5.36 -25.69
N GLU A 33 -4.98 5.02 -25.12
CA GLU A 33 -4.68 3.78 -24.38
C GLU A 33 -5.65 3.48 -23.21
N ILE A 34 -6.63 4.35 -22.98
CA ILE A 34 -7.59 4.32 -21.88
C ILE A 34 -8.97 4.05 -22.49
N GLU A 35 -9.61 2.99 -22.00
CA GLU A 35 -10.95 2.58 -22.40
C GLU A 35 -11.98 3.70 -22.18
N LYS A 36 -13.04 3.73 -22.99
CA LYS A 36 -14.12 4.72 -22.87
C LYS A 36 -14.74 4.66 -21.48
N TRP A 37 -14.76 5.79 -20.78
CA TRP A 37 -15.42 5.93 -19.49
C TRP A 37 -16.93 6.00 -19.68
N LEU A 38 -17.61 4.87 -19.45
CA LEU A 38 -19.07 4.81 -19.53
C LEU A 38 -19.73 5.52 -18.35
N PRO A 39 -20.85 6.22 -18.56
CA PRO A 39 -21.58 6.85 -17.47
C PRO A 39 -22.07 5.84 -16.45
N TYR A 40 -22.11 6.26 -15.19
CA TYR A 40 -22.70 5.48 -14.12
C TYR A 40 -24.23 5.51 -14.24
N ASP A 41 -24.85 4.34 -14.16
CA ASP A 41 -26.30 4.16 -14.08
C ASP A 41 -26.64 3.16 -12.96
N LEU A 42 -27.91 3.08 -12.57
CA LEU A 42 -28.33 2.17 -11.49
C LEU A 42 -28.43 0.71 -11.92
N VAL A 43 -28.44 0.44 -13.23
CA VAL A 43 -28.71 -0.88 -13.82
C VAL A 43 -27.42 -1.64 -14.08
N ASN A 44 -26.49 -1.01 -14.80
CA ASN A 44 -25.18 -1.52 -15.16
C ASN A 44 -24.12 -1.13 -14.12
N GLN A 45 -24.26 0.01 -13.44
CA GLN A 45 -23.34 0.45 -12.38
C GLN A 45 -21.88 0.44 -12.85
N ASN A 46 -21.65 0.92 -14.08
CA ASN A 46 -20.33 0.95 -14.69
C ASN A 46 -19.37 1.80 -13.87
N TYR A 47 -18.17 1.30 -13.62
CA TYR A 47 -17.09 2.08 -13.04
C TYR A 47 -15.77 1.80 -13.76
N MET A 48 -14.86 2.78 -13.69
CA MET A 48 -13.51 2.63 -14.20
C MET A 48 -12.56 2.27 -13.05
N LEU A 49 -11.84 1.17 -13.21
CA LEU A 49 -10.77 0.79 -12.31
C LEU A 49 -9.49 1.55 -12.66
N VAL A 50 -9.10 2.49 -11.79
CA VAL A 50 -7.88 3.29 -11.95
C VAL A 50 -6.69 2.55 -11.35
N GLN A 51 -5.95 1.84 -12.20
CA GLN A 51 -4.72 1.12 -11.87
C GLN A 51 -3.63 1.43 -12.92
N ASP A 52 -2.68 0.52 -13.13
CA ASP A 52 -1.67 0.62 -14.18
C ASP A 52 -2.34 0.73 -15.57
N ASN A 53 -3.41 -0.04 -15.76
CA ASN A 53 -4.31 0.04 -16.91
C ASN A 53 -5.71 0.45 -16.44
N PHE A 54 -6.31 1.37 -17.17
CA PHE A 54 -7.66 1.86 -16.88
C PHE A 54 -8.63 0.92 -17.60
N THR A 55 -9.47 0.24 -16.83
CA THR A 55 -10.38 -0.78 -17.36
C THR A 55 -11.79 -0.54 -16.86
N MET A 56 -12.78 -0.79 -17.73
CA MET A 56 -14.18 -0.74 -17.36
C MET A 56 -14.60 -2.04 -16.68
N SER A 57 -15.38 -1.90 -15.62
CA SER A 57 -15.95 -3.03 -14.88
C SER A 57 -17.34 -2.68 -14.39
N LEU A 58 -18.11 -3.73 -14.08
CA LEU A 58 -19.46 -3.61 -13.50
C LEU A 58 -19.33 -3.71 -11.98
N ASP A 59 -19.96 -2.79 -11.25
CA ASP A 59 -19.99 -2.90 -9.79
C ASP A 59 -20.79 -4.13 -9.38
N PHE A 60 -20.16 -5.03 -8.64
CA PHE A 60 -20.86 -6.15 -8.04
C PHE A 60 -21.34 -5.69 -6.67
N THR A 61 -22.61 -5.88 -6.37
CA THR A 61 -23.26 -5.53 -5.09
C THR A 61 -22.58 -6.13 -3.85
N THR A 62 -21.65 -7.06 -4.01
CA THR A 62 -20.84 -7.65 -2.94
C THR A 62 -19.58 -6.87 -2.57
N ARG A 63 -19.22 -5.79 -3.30
CA ARG A 63 -18.11 -4.91 -2.93
C ARG A 63 -18.58 -3.82 -1.97
N TRP A 64 -18.46 -4.06 -0.66
CA TRP A 64 -18.65 -3.10 0.44
C TRP A 64 -19.81 -2.08 0.28
N ASN A 65 -20.95 -2.50 -0.29
CA ASN A 65 -22.11 -1.62 -0.43
C ASN A 65 -22.94 -1.64 0.87
N TYR A 66 -22.47 -0.91 1.89
CA TYR A 66 -23.17 -0.73 3.17
C TYR A 66 -24.53 -0.01 3.05
N HIS A 67 -24.91 0.46 1.86
CA HIS A 67 -26.15 1.22 1.60
C HIS A 67 -27.11 0.50 0.64
N SER A 68 -26.92 -0.80 0.38
CA SER A 68 -27.92 -1.57 -0.35
C SER A 68 -29.18 -1.72 0.52
N ASN A 69 -30.26 -1.03 0.16
CA ASN A 69 -31.57 -1.03 0.82
C ASN A 69 -32.30 -2.40 0.82
N ARG A 70 -31.59 -3.50 0.61
CA ARG A 70 -32.10 -4.82 0.97
C ARG A 70 -31.92 -4.97 2.47
N SER A 71 -33.04 -5.06 3.18
CA SER A 71 -33.16 -5.62 4.52
C SER A 71 -32.52 -7.02 4.53
N THR A 72 -31.20 -7.01 4.65
CA THR A 72 -30.39 -8.17 4.96
C THR A 72 -30.74 -8.46 6.40
N GLU A 73 -31.06 -9.72 6.72
CA GLU A 73 -31.17 -10.21 8.09
C GLU A 73 -30.07 -9.55 8.93
N GLU A 74 -30.43 -9.07 10.12
CA GLU A 74 -29.50 -8.32 10.98
C GLU A 74 -28.15 -9.06 10.98
N PRO A 75 -27.06 -8.38 10.56
CA PRO A 75 -25.77 -9.03 10.54
C PRO A 75 -25.55 -9.59 11.93
N THR A 76 -25.34 -10.91 12.03
CA THR A 76 -24.90 -11.51 13.28
C THR A 76 -23.62 -10.79 13.63
N THR A 77 -23.74 -9.84 14.56
CA THR A 77 -22.62 -9.05 15.04
C THR A 77 -21.71 -10.07 15.68
N THR A 78 -20.62 -10.40 14.98
CA THR A 78 -19.44 -10.89 15.69
C THR A 78 -19.23 -9.85 16.78
N PRO A 79 -19.17 -10.24 18.07
CA PRO A 79 -19.03 -9.27 19.16
C PRO A 79 -17.92 -8.32 18.76
N MET A 80 -18.20 -7.02 18.83
CA MET A 80 -17.21 -5.99 18.51
C MET A 80 -15.91 -6.40 19.20
N PRO A 81 -14.78 -6.50 18.48
CA PRO A 81 -13.52 -6.79 19.14
C PRO A 81 -13.37 -5.77 20.27
N ASP A 82 -13.15 -6.27 21.49
CA ASP A 82 -13.05 -5.41 22.67
C ASP A 82 -12.13 -4.24 22.34
N MET A 83 -12.62 -3.01 22.55
CA MET A 83 -11.81 -1.82 22.31
C MET A 83 -10.53 -1.98 23.11
N VAL A 84 -9.39 -2.01 22.41
CA VAL A 84 -8.08 -2.18 23.03
C VAL A 84 -7.90 -1.07 24.05
N GLY A 85 -7.95 -1.42 25.33
CA GLY A 85 -7.83 -0.47 26.41
C GLY A 85 -6.48 0.25 26.38
N ARG A 86 -6.44 1.46 26.95
CA ARG A 86 -5.20 2.25 27.07
C ARG A 86 -4.06 1.46 27.70
N ASP A 87 -4.37 0.58 28.65
CA ASP A 87 -3.39 -0.26 29.34
C ASP A 87 -2.75 -1.26 28.38
N SER A 88 -3.53 -1.91 27.52
CA SER A 88 -3.01 -2.81 26.49
C SER A 88 -2.09 -2.08 25.49
N TYR A 89 -2.40 -0.82 25.15
CA TYR A 89 -1.51 0.01 24.35
C TYR A 89 -0.19 0.33 25.07
N ASN A 90 -0.26 0.66 26.36
CA ASN A 90 0.93 0.94 27.17
C ASN A 90 1.82 -0.30 27.29
N ASP A 91 1.23 -1.48 27.52
CA ASP A 91 1.95 -2.75 27.59
C ASP A 91 2.65 -3.07 26.28
N MET A 92 1.95 -2.90 25.14
CA MET A 92 2.54 -3.12 23.83
C MET A 92 3.68 -2.12 23.54
N LYS A 93 3.54 -0.86 23.95
CA LYS A 93 4.59 0.15 23.85
C LYS A 93 5.82 -0.22 24.67
N LEU A 94 5.63 -0.63 25.93
CA LEU A 94 6.70 -1.08 26.81
C LEU A 94 7.43 -2.31 26.25
N ALA A 95 6.68 -3.29 25.75
CA ALA A 95 7.26 -4.49 25.12
C ALA A 95 8.13 -4.14 23.90
N LYS A 96 7.68 -3.19 23.07
CA LYS A 96 8.44 -2.71 21.91
C LYS A 96 9.72 -2.00 22.32
N GLU A 97 9.68 -1.12 23.33
CA GLU A 97 10.85 -0.42 23.84
C GLU A 97 11.88 -1.40 24.43
N ASN A 98 11.43 -2.38 25.23
CA ASN A 98 12.30 -3.42 25.77
C ASN A 98 12.95 -4.26 24.68
N PHE A 99 12.20 -4.63 23.64
CA PHE A 99 12.74 -5.40 22.51
C PHE A 99 13.80 -4.62 21.74
N GLN A 100 13.58 -3.32 21.50
CA GLN A 100 14.56 -2.46 20.83
C GLN A 100 15.86 -2.35 21.63
N ILE A 101 15.76 -2.14 22.95
CA ILE A 101 16.92 -2.08 23.84
C ILE A 101 17.68 -3.41 23.84
N ALA A 102 16.98 -4.53 24.02
CA ALA A 102 17.61 -5.86 24.03
C ALA A 102 18.34 -6.17 22.72
N THR A 103 17.71 -5.84 21.57
CA THR A 103 18.32 -6.02 20.25
C THR A 103 19.55 -5.15 20.07
N GLY A 104 19.52 -3.90 20.54
CA GLY A 104 20.68 -3.00 20.52
C GLY A 104 21.86 -3.50 21.35
N VAL A 105 21.60 -3.98 22.58
CA VAL A 105 22.63 -4.54 23.46
C VAL A 105 23.24 -5.80 22.87
N LEU A 106 22.42 -6.71 22.34
CA LEU A 106 22.91 -7.94 21.71
C LEU A 106 23.76 -7.63 20.47
N GLY A 107 23.36 -6.63 19.67
CA GLY A 107 24.15 -6.15 18.52
C GLY A 107 25.52 -5.60 18.94
N ALA A 108 25.57 -4.82 20.03
CA ALA A 108 26.83 -4.30 20.56
C ALA A 108 27.75 -5.41 21.09
N LEU A 109 27.20 -6.38 21.84
CA LEU A 109 27.97 -7.50 22.38
C LEU A 109 28.54 -8.39 21.27
N THR A 110 27.75 -8.69 20.25
CA THR A 110 28.21 -9.48 19.10
C THR A 110 29.33 -8.77 18.33
N ALA A 111 29.20 -7.46 18.09
CA ALA A 111 30.26 -6.66 17.48
C ALA A 111 31.55 -6.67 18.30
N CYS A 112 31.46 -6.50 19.63
CA CYS A 112 32.61 -6.58 20.53
C CYS A 112 33.30 -7.95 20.48
N CYS A 113 32.53 -9.04 20.48
CA CYS A 113 33.08 -10.40 20.36
C CYS A 113 33.83 -10.61 19.05
N VAL A 114 33.28 -10.14 17.93
CA VAL A 114 33.94 -10.23 16.61
C VAL A 114 35.24 -9.42 16.60
N ILE A 115 35.24 -8.20 17.12
CA ILE A 115 36.44 -7.36 17.21
C ILE A 115 37.53 -8.04 18.05
N LEU A 116 37.18 -8.57 19.21
CA LEU A 116 38.12 -9.29 20.08
C LEU A 116 38.69 -10.52 19.37
N PHE A 117 37.84 -11.29 18.68
CA PHE A 117 38.27 -12.46 17.92
C PHE A 117 39.25 -12.08 16.80
N VAL A 118 38.97 -11.01 16.05
CA VAL A 118 39.88 -10.48 15.02
C VAL A 118 41.22 -10.04 15.63
N ILE A 119 41.21 -9.32 16.75
CA ILE A 119 42.43 -8.89 17.45
C ILE A 119 43.27 -10.10 17.88
N VAL A 120 42.64 -11.11 18.49
CA VAL A 120 43.32 -12.35 18.92
C VAL A 120 43.88 -13.10 17.73
N TYR A 121 43.10 -13.24 16.65
CA TYR A 121 43.51 -13.91 15.42
C TYR A 121 44.72 -13.22 14.76
N VAL A 122 44.67 -11.89 14.62
CA VAL A 122 45.78 -11.10 14.07
C VAL A 122 47.04 -11.22 14.94
N ARG A 123 46.89 -11.15 16.27
CA ARG A 123 48.02 -11.32 17.21
C ARG A 123 48.65 -12.71 17.09
N LYS A 124 47.83 -13.76 17.01
CA LYS A 124 48.31 -15.14 16.83
C LYS A 124 49.05 -15.31 15.50
N ARG A 125 48.51 -14.78 14.40
CA ARG A 125 49.13 -14.84 13.07
C ARG A 125 50.46 -14.09 13.01
N ARG A 126 50.57 -12.92 13.65
CA ARG A 126 51.84 -12.18 13.75
C ARG A 126 52.92 -12.98 14.48
N LYS A 127 52.59 -13.61 15.62
CA LYS A 127 53.54 -14.44 16.36
C LYS A 127 54.04 -15.64 15.54
N LEU A 128 53.16 -16.31 14.79
CA LEU A 128 53.54 -17.42 13.91
C LEU A 128 54.55 -17.00 12.82
N ASN A 129 54.37 -15.81 12.24
CA ASN A 129 55.26 -15.30 11.20
C ASN A 129 56.61 -14.75 11.71
N THR A 130 56.81 -14.64 13.03
CA THR A 130 58.09 -14.14 13.60
C THR A 130 59.02 -15.29 14.06
N ILE A 131 58.54 -16.54 14.02
CA ILE A 131 59.27 -17.74 14.48
C ILE A 131 59.81 -18.57 13.30
N VAL A 132 59.55 -18.15 12.06
CA VAL A 132 60.12 -18.68 10.82
C VAL A 132 61.13 -17.67 10.29
#